data_AF-A0A957VIZ7-F1
#
_entry.id   AF-A0A957VIZ7-F1
#
_cell.length_a   1.000
_cell.length_b   1.000
_cell.length_c   1.000
_cell.angle_alpha   90.00
_cell.angle_beta   90.00
_cell.angle_gamma   90.00
#
_symmetry.space_group_name_H-M   'P 1'
#
loop_
_entity.id
_entity.type
_entity.pdbx_description
1 polymer ?
#
loop_
_entity_poly.entity_id
_entity_poly.type
_entity_poly.pdbx_seq_one_letter_code
_entity_poly.pdbx_strand_id
1 'polypeptide(L)'
;MEPNIELAAEIRNNLGTRRVPPLRPSHFPDAGASVQTLTSSTRPSGTVDIMLVNPPTEDGAIWIRSQHRVGRRSRENMIWPQVSLAQMAALLPDYTVEVVDAVALRMGWEEFAALLEEKRPKYYLTQVTAPTLRNDMYGVFLAKALGAKTMAFGTHVTPMTLESMRPFPALDFVLRGEPEMTLRQLLDRLEGKTPTEPSIVKMLAETSTPQVKRFGKEEIVEAFPVQDDASPYADILGLAWRRGDEIVINPDRPFIPNLDDLPIPRHELLPLTKQRMPMIKGPFTFIVTSRGCPAGCKYCIKHVTYQNSVRVRSAENIVAEIERLVELGITNIHMYADLFTVNRDHVVSLCRLLIERKIKVRWTCNSRVDYVDEEMLS
;
A
#
# COMPACT_ATOMS: atom_id res chain seq x y z
N MET A 1 -59.86 -2.38 -32.18
CA MET A 1 -59.41 -1.44 -31.13
C MET A 1 -60.45 -1.47 -30.04
N GLU A 2 -60.29 -2.39 -29.10
CA GLU A 2 -61.10 -2.38 -27.87
C GLU A 2 -60.55 -1.32 -26.91
N PRO A 3 -61.41 -0.64 -26.13
CA PRO A 3 -60.98 0.42 -25.23
C PRO A 3 -60.21 -0.17 -24.05
N ASN A 4 -59.15 0.53 -23.63
CA ASN A 4 -58.45 0.26 -22.38
C ASN A 4 -59.45 0.13 -21.22
N ILE A 5 -59.33 -0.95 -20.46
CA ILE A 5 -60.09 -1.18 -19.23
C ILE A 5 -59.84 -0.01 -18.28
N GLU A 6 -60.86 0.81 -18.01
CA GLU A 6 -60.80 1.84 -16.98
C GLU A 6 -60.93 1.20 -15.60
N LEU A 7 -59.82 1.18 -14.86
CA LEU A 7 -59.79 0.77 -13.46
C LEU A 7 -60.65 1.72 -12.61
N ALA A 8 -61.47 1.14 -11.72
CA ALA A 8 -62.30 1.86 -10.76
C ALA A 8 -61.47 2.87 -9.92
N ALA A 9 -62.08 4.01 -9.56
CA ALA A 9 -61.41 5.10 -8.84
C ALA A 9 -60.73 4.66 -7.52
N GLU A 10 -61.21 3.57 -6.94
CA GLU A 10 -60.72 2.95 -5.71
C GLU A 10 -59.35 2.26 -5.89
N ILE A 11 -59.03 1.83 -7.12
CA ILE A 11 -57.80 1.08 -7.45
C ILE A 11 -56.68 2.03 -7.92
N ARG A 12 -57.01 3.27 -8.30
CA ARG A 12 -56.00 4.29 -8.72
C ARG A 12 -55.17 4.84 -7.54
N ASN A 13 -55.53 4.50 -6.31
CA ASN A 13 -54.82 4.87 -5.10
C ASN A 13 -53.85 3.76 -4.67
N ASN A 14 -52.65 3.73 -5.25
CA ASN A 14 -51.52 3.05 -4.61
C ASN A 14 -51.12 3.83 -3.35
N LEU A 15 -51.82 3.56 -2.24
CA LEU A 15 -51.48 4.10 -0.93
C LEU A 15 -50.42 3.20 -0.29
N GLY A 16 -49.16 3.38 -0.70
CA GLY A 16 -47.98 2.85 -0.01
C GLY A 16 -47.81 3.41 1.42
N THR A 17 -48.87 3.37 2.23
CA THR A 17 -49.00 4.05 3.53
C THR A 17 -48.76 3.13 4.72
N ARG A 18 -48.42 1.85 4.53
CA ARG A 18 -47.61 1.18 5.54
C ARG A 18 -46.16 1.47 5.23
N ARG A 19 -45.58 2.45 5.95
CA ARG A 19 -44.14 2.40 6.26
C ARG A 19 -43.90 0.99 6.79
N VAL A 20 -43.28 0.13 5.98
CA VAL A 20 -42.68 -1.08 6.50
C VAL A 20 -41.68 -0.57 7.53
N PRO A 21 -41.85 -0.87 8.83
CA PRO A 21 -40.84 -0.52 9.81
C PRO A 21 -39.51 -1.04 9.25
N PRO A 22 -38.43 -0.24 9.25
CA PRO A 22 -37.13 -0.79 8.89
C PRO A 22 -36.98 -2.07 9.70
N LEU A 23 -36.77 -3.19 8.99
CA LEU A 23 -36.55 -4.47 9.62
C LEU A 23 -35.50 -4.23 10.69
N ARG A 24 -35.80 -4.61 11.95
CA ARG A 24 -34.79 -4.53 13.01
C ARG A 24 -33.56 -5.25 12.44
N PRO A 25 -32.38 -4.60 12.44
CA PRO A 25 -31.17 -5.28 12.06
C PRO A 25 -31.13 -6.59 12.84
N SER A 26 -31.02 -7.69 12.12
CA SER A 26 -30.82 -8.99 12.74
C SER A 26 -29.50 -8.90 13.51
N HIS A 27 -29.59 -8.79 14.83
CA HIS A 27 -28.45 -8.93 15.73
C HIS A 27 -28.10 -10.42 15.78
N PHE A 28 -27.49 -10.91 14.69
CA PHE A 28 -26.76 -12.15 14.78
C PHE A 28 -25.60 -11.93 15.76
N PRO A 29 -25.33 -12.87 16.68
CA PRO A 29 -24.10 -12.81 17.45
C PRO A 29 -22.94 -12.69 16.46
N ASP A 30 -22.02 -11.75 16.71
CA ASP A 30 -20.79 -11.64 15.92
C ASP A 30 -20.00 -12.95 16.12
N ALA A 31 -20.16 -13.86 15.16
CA ALA A 31 -19.43 -15.11 15.15
C ALA A 31 -17.91 -14.85 15.18
N GLY A 32 -17.44 -13.71 14.65
CA GLY A 32 -16.05 -13.28 14.72
C GLY A 32 -15.55 -13.10 16.15
N ALA A 33 -16.35 -12.47 17.03
CA ALA A 33 -16.02 -12.34 18.45
C ALA A 33 -15.95 -13.71 19.16
N SER A 34 -16.86 -14.63 18.83
CA SER A 34 -16.83 -16.00 19.37
C SER A 34 -15.64 -16.82 18.84
N VAL A 35 -15.31 -16.71 17.56
CA VAL A 35 -14.17 -17.40 16.93
C VAL A 35 -12.83 -16.87 17.45
N GLN A 36 -12.71 -15.58 17.75
CA GLN A 36 -11.51 -15.01 18.38
C GLN A 36 -11.23 -15.61 19.77
N THR A 37 -12.28 -16.03 20.48
CA THR A 37 -12.17 -16.67 21.80
C THR A 37 -12.04 -18.20 21.75
N LEU A 38 -12.25 -18.82 20.58
CA LEU A 38 -12.05 -20.26 20.42
C LEU A 38 -10.57 -20.58 20.53
N THR A 39 -10.26 -21.47 21.48
CA THR A 39 -8.93 -21.95 21.85
C THR A 39 -8.22 -22.68 20.70
N SER A 40 -7.63 -21.91 19.77
CA SER A 40 -6.40 -22.27 19.08
C SER A 40 -5.25 -21.38 19.58
N SER A 41 -5.27 -21.06 20.88
CA SER A 41 -4.49 -20.01 21.55
C SER A 41 -2.98 -20.25 21.59
N THR A 42 -2.50 -21.38 21.09
CA THR A 42 -1.08 -21.64 20.85
C THR A 42 -0.77 -21.39 19.39
N ARG A 43 -0.11 -20.26 19.10
CA ARG A 43 0.47 -20.00 17.78
C ARG A 43 1.48 -21.12 17.48
N PRO A 44 1.34 -21.88 16.38
CA PRO A 44 2.31 -22.91 16.01
C PRO A 44 3.72 -22.35 15.87
N SER A 45 4.74 -23.23 15.91
CA SER A 45 6.08 -22.82 15.49
C SER A 45 6.04 -22.44 14.00
N GLY A 46 6.73 -21.36 13.62
CA GLY A 46 6.72 -20.84 12.25
C GLY A 46 5.69 -19.75 11.96
N THR A 47 4.88 -19.34 12.95
CA THR A 47 4.00 -18.17 12.79
C THR A 47 4.77 -16.86 12.73
N VAL A 48 4.16 -15.85 12.11
CA VAL A 48 4.76 -14.51 11.92
C VAL A 48 3.84 -13.41 12.43
N ASP A 49 4.37 -12.34 13.00
CA ASP A 49 3.54 -11.24 13.50
C ASP A 49 2.80 -10.55 12.35
N ILE A 50 3.49 -10.26 11.26
CA ILE A 50 2.90 -9.59 10.11
C ILE A 50 3.29 -10.26 8.79
N MET A 51 2.30 -10.36 7.90
CA MET A 51 2.49 -10.79 6.52
C MET A 51 2.21 -9.61 5.58
N LEU A 52 3.20 -9.26 4.75
CA LEU A 52 3.15 -8.17 3.78
C LEU A 52 2.99 -8.78 2.38
N VAL A 53 1.85 -8.55 1.74
CA VAL A 53 1.40 -9.41 0.64
C VAL A 53 1.12 -8.66 -0.65
N ASN A 54 1.67 -9.19 -1.74
CA ASN A 54 1.14 -9.06 -3.09
C ASN A 54 0.44 -10.39 -3.44
N PRO A 55 -0.90 -10.45 -3.39
CA PRO A 55 -1.65 -11.70 -3.34
C PRO A 55 -1.70 -12.42 -4.69
N PRO A 56 -2.14 -13.69 -4.71
CA PRO A 56 -2.40 -14.40 -5.95
C PRO A 56 -3.39 -13.65 -6.84
N THR A 57 -3.45 -14.05 -8.10
CA THR A 57 -4.37 -13.49 -9.10
C THR A 57 -5.32 -14.58 -9.54
N GLU A 58 -6.62 -14.27 -9.64
CA GLU A 58 -7.69 -15.21 -10.04
C GLU A 58 -7.33 -16.10 -11.25
N ASP A 59 -6.70 -15.53 -12.29
CA ASP A 59 -6.37 -16.23 -13.54
C ASP A 59 -4.88 -16.62 -13.67
N GLY A 60 -4.10 -16.48 -12.60
CA GLY A 60 -2.65 -16.69 -12.62
C GLY A 60 -1.87 -15.67 -13.48
N ALA A 61 -2.52 -14.61 -13.96
CA ALA A 61 -1.88 -13.60 -14.78
C ALA A 61 -0.88 -12.76 -13.97
N ILE A 62 0.12 -12.23 -14.67
CA ILE A 62 1.03 -11.29 -14.05
C ILE A 62 0.39 -9.90 -14.04
N TRP A 63 0.31 -9.29 -12.87
CA TRP A 63 -0.10 -7.91 -12.70
C TRP A 63 1.08 -7.06 -12.26
N ILE A 64 1.34 -6.01 -13.04
CA ILE A 64 2.29 -4.96 -12.70
C ILE A 64 1.58 -4.00 -11.75
N ARG A 65 2.10 -3.85 -10.53
CA ARG A 65 1.55 -3.00 -9.48
C ARG A 65 2.63 -2.62 -8.48
N SER A 66 2.53 -1.42 -7.93
CA SER A 66 3.34 -0.94 -6.80
C SER A 66 2.59 0.18 -6.07
N GLN A 67 3.07 0.58 -4.88
CA GLN A 67 2.55 1.75 -4.15
C GLN A 67 2.48 3.00 -5.05
N HIS A 68 3.38 3.08 -6.03
CA HIS A 68 3.57 4.23 -6.89
C HIS A 68 2.96 4.04 -8.28
N ARG A 69 2.21 2.98 -8.58
CA ARG A 69 1.62 2.82 -9.92
C ARG A 69 0.26 2.15 -9.85
N VAL A 70 -0.67 2.67 -10.65
CA VAL A 70 -1.95 2.01 -10.89
C VAL A 70 -1.68 0.67 -11.58
N GLY A 71 -2.30 -0.38 -11.06
CA GLY A 71 -2.09 -1.74 -11.55
C GLY A 71 -2.46 -1.89 -13.02
N ARG A 72 -1.76 -2.78 -13.73
CA ARG A 72 -2.20 -3.29 -15.04
C ARG A 72 -1.75 -4.73 -15.25
N ARG A 73 -2.46 -5.46 -16.09
CA ARG A 73 -1.98 -6.76 -16.55
C ARG A 73 -0.69 -6.60 -17.38
N SER A 74 0.28 -7.45 -17.12
CA SER A 74 1.52 -7.54 -17.88
C SER A 74 1.25 -8.27 -19.19
N ARG A 75 1.57 -7.65 -20.32
CA ARG A 75 1.49 -8.26 -21.66
C ARG A 75 2.82 -8.90 -22.05
N GLU A 76 3.88 -8.41 -21.45
CA GLU A 76 5.28 -8.72 -21.72
C GLU A 76 5.86 -9.76 -20.75
N ASN A 77 5.03 -10.31 -19.85
CA ASN A 77 5.45 -11.19 -18.76
C ASN A 77 6.51 -10.57 -17.81
N MET A 78 6.49 -9.24 -17.68
CA MET A 78 7.26 -8.49 -16.69
C MET A 78 6.64 -8.65 -15.30
N ILE A 79 7.47 -9.03 -14.32
CA ILE A 79 7.10 -9.21 -12.91
C ILE A 79 7.77 -8.10 -12.10
N TRP A 80 6.98 -7.24 -11.45
CA TRP A 80 7.51 -6.10 -10.71
C TRP A 80 7.90 -6.47 -9.28
N PRO A 81 9.14 -6.14 -8.86
CA PRO A 81 9.58 -6.24 -7.49
C PRO A 81 8.67 -5.47 -6.51
N GLN A 82 8.33 -6.10 -5.39
CA GLN A 82 7.50 -5.49 -4.35
C GLN A 82 8.36 -4.74 -3.31
N VAL A 83 9.18 -3.80 -3.78
CA VAL A 83 10.13 -3.05 -2.92
C VAL A 83 9.43 -2.22 -1.85
N SER A 84 8.21 -1.74 -2.09
CA SER A 84 7.41 -1.07 -1.05
C SER A 84 7.07 -2.01 0.12
N LEU A 85 6.84 -3.31 -0.14
CA LEU A 85 6.64 -4.29 0.94
C LEU A 85 7.95 -4.53 1.70
N ALA A 86 9.07 -4.65 0.99
CA ALA A 86 10.39 -4.78 1.60
C ALA A 86 10.80 -3.53 2.42
N GLN A 87 10.39 -2.34 1.99
CA GLN A 87 10.59 -1.08 2.70
C GLN A 87 9.81 -1.06 4.02
N MET A 88 8.55 -1.51 4.00
CA MET A 88 7.75 -1.64 5.22
C MET A 88 8.30 -2.72 6.16
N ALA A 89 8.80 -3.84 5.62
CA ALA A 89 9.47 -4.86 6.43
C ALA A 89 10.70 -4.31 7.16
N ALA A 90 11.45 -3.39 6.53
CA ALA A 90 12.63 -2.76 7.13
C ALA A 90 12.29 -1.83 8.32
N LEU A 91 11.05 -1.33 8.41
CA LEU A 91 10.57 -0.50 9.53
C LEU A 91 10.10 -1.32 10.75
N LEU A 92 10.10 -2.65 10.63
CA LEU A 92 9.59 -3.58 11.62
C LEU A 92 10.68 -4.56 12.10
N PRO A 93 11.87 -4.08 12.53
CA PRO A 93 12.95 -4.96 12.96
C PRO A 93 12.60 -5.77 14.22
N ASP A 94 11.64 -5.29 15.01
CA ASP A 94 11.15 -5.89 16.25
C ASP A 94 9.92 -6.80 16.07
N TYR A 95 9.63 -7.17 14.82
CA TYR A 95 8.54 -8.07 14.45
C TYR A 95 9.06 -9.23 13.61
N THR A 96 8.39 -10.38 13.72
CA THR A 96 8.57 -11.46 12.74
C THR A 96 7.74 -11.12 11.49
N VAL A 97 8.42 -10.91 10.36
CA VAL A 97 7.83 -10.42 9.11
C VAL A 97 8.00 -11.45 8.00
N GLU A 98 6.92 -11.73 7.28
CA GLU A 98 6.92 -12.49 6.03
C GLU A 98 6.52 -11.58 4.87
N VAL A 99 7.29 -11.56 3.78
CA VAL A 99 6.95 -10.81 2.57
C VAL A 99 6.60 -11.81 1.47
N VAL A 100 5.35 -11.77 0.99
CA VAL A 100 4.87 -12.71 -0.02
C VAL A 100 4.53 -11.98 -1.30
N ASP A 101 5.27 -12.31 -2.36
CA ASP A 101 4.94 -11.92 -3.73
C ASP A 101 4.41 -13.14 -4.50
N ALA A 102 3.13 -13.43 -4.31
CA ALA A 102 2.47 -14.59 -4.91
C ALA A 102 2.48 -14.52 -6.45
N VAL A 103 2.45 -13.32 -7.03
CA VAL A 103 2.56 -13.13 -8.48
C VAL A 103 3.93 -13.55 -8.99
N ALA A 104 5.02 -13.17 -8.31
CA ALA A 104 6.37 -13.60 -8.67
C ALA A 104 6.56 -15.11 -8.45
N LEU A 105 5.98 -15.65 -7.38
CA LEU A 105 6.07 -17.08 -7.04
C LEU A 105 5.18 -17.98 -7.89
N ARG A 106 4.26 -17.41 -8.70
CA ARG A 106 3.24 -18.16 -9.46
C ARG A 106 2.30 -18.97 -8.56
N MET A 107 2.08 -18.46 -7.35
CA MET A 107 1.29 -19.10 -6.32
C MET A 107 -0.21 -18.96 -6.63
N GLY A 108 -0.94 -20.06 -6.53
CA GLY A 108 -2.40 -20.09 -6.64
C GLY A 108 -3.10 -19.80 -5.31
N TRP A 109 -4.42 -19.62 -5.33
CA TRP A 109 -5.20 -19.34 -4.12
C TRP A 109 -5.19 -20.49 -3.10
N GLU A 110 -5.17 -21.74 -3.55
CA GLU A 110 -5.09 -22.91 -2.67
C GLU A 110 -3.77 -22.95 -1.90
N GLU A 111 -2.65 -22.81 -2.61
CA GLU A 111 -1.31 -22.74 -2.01
C GLU A 111 -1.18 -21.53 -1.06
N PHE A 112 -1.74 -20.38 -1.45
CA PHE A 112 -1.74 -19.19 -0.61
C PHE A 112 -2.58 -19.34 0.66
N ALA A 113 -3.74 -20.02 0.58
CA ALA A 113 -4.56 -20.32 1.75
C ALA A 113 -3.81 -21.26 2.71
N ALA A 114 -3.15 -22.30 2.19
CA ALA A 114 -2.31 -23.19 2.99
C ALA A 114 -1.15 -22.43 3.66
N LEU A 115 -0.52 -21.49 2.95
CA LEU A 115 0.52 -20.63 3.52
C LEU A 115 -0.02 -19.73 4.64
N LEU A 116 -1.22 -19.16 4.47
CA LEU A 116 -1.87 -18.37 5.52
C LEU A 116 -2.18 -19.22 6.77
N GLU A 117 -2.63 -20.46 6.59
CA GLU A 117 -2.86 -21.40 7.68
C GLU A 117 -1.58 -21.82 8.40
N GLU A 118 -0.47 -21.97 7.67
CA GLU A 118 0.85 -22.24 8.25
C GLU A 118 1.36 -21.04 9.05
N LYS A 119 1.36 -19.85 8.44
CA LYS A 119 1.98 -18.64 9.01
C LYS A 119 1.12 -17.95 10.07
N ARG A 120 -0.20 -18.13 10.03
CA ARG A 120 -1.19 -17.52 10.94
C ARG A 120 -0.81 -16.11 11.41
N PRO A 121 -0.77 -15.14 10.49
CA PRO A 121 -0.31 -13.80 10.83
C PRO A 121 -1.28 -13.10 11.80
N LYS A 122 -0.75 -12.34 12.77
CA LYS A 122 -1.59 -11.42 13.56
C LYS A 122 -2.10 -10.28 12.70
N TYR A 123 -1.24 -9.82 11.78
CA TYR A 123 -1.48 -8.69 10.91
C TYR A 123 -1.28 -9.08 9.44
N TYR A 124 -2.25 -8.72 8.61
CA TYR A 124 -2.18 -8.92 7.17
C TYR A 124 -2.24 -7.57 6.48
N LEU A 125 -1.20 -7.21 5.74
CA LEU A 125 -1.18 -5.98 4.95
C LEU A 125 -1.05 -6.33 3.46
N THR A 126 -1.99 -5.86 2.66
CA THR A 126 -1.93 -6.01 1.20
C THR A 126 -1.89 -4.66 0.51
N GLN A 127 -1.09 -4.56 -0.54
CA GLN A 127 -1.21 -3.42 -1.45
C GLN A 127 -2.52 -3.59 -2.25
N VAL A 128 -3.19 -2.51 -2.62
CA VAL A 128 -4.42 -2.53 -3.43
C VAL A 128 -4.33 -1.52 -4.58
N THR A 129 -4.69 -1.99 -5.78
CA THR A 129 -4.85 -1.15 -6.97
C THR A 129 -6.24 -1.34 -7.58
N ALA A 130 -6.72 -0.36 -8.34
CA ALA A 130 -8.11 -0.36 -8.80
C ALA A 130 -8.52 -1.65 -9.57
N PRO A 131 -7.69 -2.18 -10.50
CA PRO A 131 -8.08 -3.38 -11.26
C PRO A 131 -8.07 -4.68 -10.45
N THR A 132 -7.39 -4.69 -9.30
CA THR A 132 -7.19 -5.89 -8.48
C THR A 132 -8.00 -5.87 -7.20
N LEU A 133 -8.78 -4.82 -6.93
CA LEU A 133 -9.48 -4.62 -5.66
C LEU A 133 -10.22 -5.88 -5.18
N ARG A 134 -11.12 -6.43 -6.00
CA ARG A 134 -11.93 -7.60 -5.60
C ARG A 134 -11.06 -8.82 -5.29
N ASN A 135 -10.07 -9.08 -6.14
CA ASN A 135 -9.10 -10.16 -5.96
C ASN A 135 -8.30 -9.97 -4.66
N ASP A 136 -7.80 -8.76 -4.41
CA ASP A 136 -7.01 -8.47 -3.21
C ASP A 136 -7.85 -8.64 -1.93
N MET A 137 -9.13 -8.29 -1.99
CA MET A 137 -10.07 -8.45 -0.88
C MET A 137 -10.39 -9.90 -0.57
N TYR A 138 -10.21 -10.83 -1.51
CA TYR A 138 -10.30 -12.25 -1.22
C TYR A 138 -9.18 -12.71 -0.28
N GLY A 139 -7.95 -12.24 -0.50
CA GLY A 139 -6.82 -12.49 0.43
C GLY A 139 -7.06 -11.89 1.81
N VAL A 140 -7.61 -10.67 1.86
CA VAL A 140 -8.05 -10.02 3.10
C VAL A 140 -9.09 -10.88 3.83
N PHE A 141 -10.10 -11.39 3.11
CA PHE A 141 -11.13 -12.25 3.69
C PHE A 141 -10.54 -13.54 4.28
N LEU A 142 -9.65 -14.22 3.55
CA LEU A 142 -8.99 -15.45 4.05
C LEU A 142 -8.17 -15.18 5.31
N ALA A 143 -7.35 -14.13 5.32
CA ALA A 143 -6.56 -13.76 6.49
C ALA A 143 -7.45 -13.39 7.69
N LYS A 144 -8.54 -12.65 7.45
CA LYS A 144 -9.52 -12.28 8.48
C LYS A 144 -10.20 -13.51 9.09
N ALA A 145 -10.57 -14.49 8.27
CA ALA A 145 -11.18 -15.74 8.71
C ALA A 145 -10.26 -16.55 9.65
N LEU A 146 -8.93 -16.38 9.53
CA LEU A 146 -7.93 -16.98 10.41
C LEU A 146 -7.60 -16.12 11.66
N GLY A 147 -8.28 -15.00 11.83
CA GLY A 147 -8.14 -14.11 13.00
C GLY A 147 -7.16 -12.95 12.82
N ALA A 148 -6.59 -12.74 11.62
CA ALA A 148 -5.71 -11.61 11.38
C ALA A 148 -6.48 -10.27 11.41
N LYS A 149 -5.85 -9.22 11.95
CA LYS A 149 -6.26 -7.84 11.68
C LYS A 149 -5.76 -7.44 10.31
N THR A 150 -6.67 -6.98 9.45
CA THR A 150 -6.37 -6.78 8.03
C THR A 150 -6.23 -5.31 7.66
N MET A 151 -5.31 -5.05 6.75
CA MET A 151 -4.91 -3.70 6.39
C MET A 151 -4.71 -3.64 4.87
N ALA A 152 -5.03 -2.49 4.28
CA ALA A 152 -4.74 -2.23 2.88
C ALA A 152 -4.09 -0.86 2.70
N PHE A 153 -3.23 -0.75 1.69
CA PHE A 153 -2.63 0.53 1.27
C PHE A 153 -2.53 0.60 -0.25
N GLY A 154 -2.30 1.79 -0.79
CA GLY A 154 -1.96 1.95 -2.21
C GLY A 154 -2.84 2.94 -2.96
N THR A 155 -2.63 2.98 -4.28
CA THR A 155 -3.15 4.03 -5.17
C THR A 155 -4.67 4.08 -5.28
N HIS A 156 -5.37 2.99 -4.96
CA HIS A 156 -6.83 2.95 -5.02
C HIS A 156 -7.50 3.31 -3.70
N VAL A 157 -7.09 2.64 -2.61
CA VAL A 157 -7.73 2.80 -1.29
C VAL A 157 -7.44 4.17 -0.66
N THR A 158 -6.39 4.86 -1.10
CA THR A 158 -6.07 6.23 -0.64
C THR A 158 -7.14 7.25 -1.07
N PRO A 159 -7.50 7.39 -2.36
CA PRO A 159 -8.56 8.31 -2.79
C PRO A 159 -9.98 7.75 -2.65
N MET A 160 -10.17 6.42 -2.62
CA MET A 160 -11.49 5.77 -2.61
C MET A 160 -11.73 5.00 -1.30
N THR A 161 -11.33 5.57 -0.16
CA THR A 161 -11.29 4.85 1.13
C THR A 161 -12.66 4.32 1.55
N LEU A 162 -13.70 5.16 1.56
CA LEU A 162 -15.05 4.76 1.98
C LEU A 162 -15.65 3.73 1.02
N GLU A 163 -15.52 3.98 -0.28
CA GLU A 163 -16.04 3.13 -1.35
C GLU A 163 -15.33 1.77 -1.38
N SER A 164 -14.05 1.75 -1.01
CA SER A 164 -13.29 0.50 -0.88
C SER A 164 -13.70 -0.24 0.39
N MET A 165 -13.81 0.42 1.55
CA MET A 165 -14.10 -0.29 2.79
C MET A 165 -15.55 -0.77 2.88
N ARG A 166 -16.55 0.03 2.50
CA ARG A 166 -17.98 -0.33 2.63
C ARG A 166 -18.35 -1.74 2.13
N PRO A 167 -17.98 -2.17 0.91
CA PRO A 167 -18.34 -3.50 0.40
C PRO A 167 -17.51 -4.65 0.98
N PHE A 168 -16.43 -4.37 1.72
CA PHE A 168 -15.53 -5.41 2.25
C PHE A 168 -15.38 -5.31 3.78
N PRO A 169 -16.35 -5.84 4.56
CA PRO A 169 -16.30 -5.86 6.02
C PRO A 169 -15.04 -6.51 6.60
N ALA A 170 -14.44 -7.44 5.86
CA ALA A 170 -13.21 -8.12 6.26
C ALA A 170 -11.97 -7.21 6.29
N LEU A 171 -12.01 -6.02 5.68
CA LEU A 171 -10.94 -5.02 5.71
C LEU A 171 -11.09 -4.12 6.95
N ASP A 172 -10.19 -4.26 7.94
CA ASP A 172 -10.27 -3.52 9.20
C ASP A 172 -9.71 -2.10 9.07
N PHE A 173 -8.58 -1.96 8.37
CA PHE A 173 -7.84 -0.71 8.27
C PHE A 173 -7.43 -0.35 6.84
N VAL A 174 -7.39 0.94 6.52
CA VAL A 174 -6.74 1.47 5.32
C VAL A 174 -5.67 2.48 5.73
N LEU A 175 -4.47 2.31 5.17
CA LEU A 175 -3.35 3.23 5.31
C LEU A 175 -3.30 4.14 4.07
N ARG A 176 -3.69 5.40 4.27
CA ARG A 176 -3.79 6.42 3.21
C ARG A 176 -2.44 7.12 3.02
N GLY A 177 -2.11 7.43 1.77
CA GLY A 177 -0.92 8.20 1.42
C GLY A 177 0.38 7.39 1.49
N GLU A 178 1.35 7.85 2.29
CA GLU A 178 2.59 7.12 2.59
C GLU A 178 2.35 6.22 3.83
N PRO A 179 2.24 4.89 3.64
CA PRO A 179 1.76 3.99 4.68
C PRO A 179 2.78 3.71 5.77
N GLU A 180 4.06 4.02 5.56
CA GLU A 180 5.18 3.57 6.39
C GLU A 180 5.00 3.93 7.87
N MET A 181 4.77 5.22 8.15
CA MET A 181 4.68 5.70 9.53
C MET A 181 3.31 5.43 10.15
N THR A 182 2.26 5.38 9.34
CA THR A 182 0.93 4.98 9.81
C THR A 182 0.91 3.49 10.19
N LEU A 183 1.53 2.62 9.39
CA LEU A 183 1.69 1.20 9.70
C LEU A 183 2.46 1.03 11.01
N ARG A 184 3.61 1.70 11.13
CA ARG A 184 4.46 1.61 12.32
C ARG A 184 3.69 2.02 13.58
N GLN A 185 3.07 3.22 13.56
CA GLN A 185 2.31 3.72 14.70
C GLN A 185 1.12 2.81 15.05
N LEU A 186 0.42 2.28 14.04
CA LEU A 186 -0.71 1.35 14.24
C LEU A 186 -0.25 0.06 14.92
N LEU A 187 0.84 -0.56 14.45
CA LEU A 187 1.35 -1.80 15.05
C LEU A 187 1.90 -1.57 16.47
N ASP A 188 2.59 -0.46 16.71
CA ASP A 188 3.05 -0.10 18.05
C ASP A 188 1.85 0.07 18.99
N ARG A 189 0.79 0.76 18.56
CA ARG A 189 -0.44 0.94 19.33
C ARG A 189 -1.17 -0.37 19.62
N LEU A 190 -1.25 -1.27 18.64
CA LEU A 190 -1.92 -2.58 18.77
C LEU A 190 -1.17 -3.54 19.71
N GLU A 191 0.17 -3.45 19.76
CA GLU A 191 1.00 -4.25 20.66
C GLU A 191 1.30 -3.55 22.00
N GLY A 192 0.83 -2.31 22.21
CA GLY A 192 1.14 -1.51 23.40
C GLY A 192 2.61 -1.14 23.52
N LYS A 193 3.33 -1.04 22.40
CA LYS A 193 4.75 -0.69 22.32
C LYS A 193 4.94 0.81 22.17
N THR A 194 6.11 1.29 22.61
CA THR A 194 6.61 2.64 22.31
C THR A 194 7.85 2.49 21.43
N PRO A 195 7.93 3.16 20.27
CA PRO A 195 9.09 3.06 19.41
C PRO A 195 10.34 3.63 20.09
N THR A 196 11.43 2.85 20.05
CA THR A 196 12.72 3.21 20.66
C THR A 196 13.80 3.55 19.63
N GLU A 197 13.65 3.10 18.38
CA GLU A 197 14.60 3.37 17.31
C GLU A 197 14.63 4.87 16.95
N PRO A 198 15.78 5.55 17.05
CA PRO A 198 15.85 7.01 16.88
C PRO A 198 15.31 7.52 15.54
N SER A 199 15.58 6.81 14.43
CA SER A 199 15.09 7.18 13.11
C SER A 199 13.56 7.10 13.00
N ILE A 200 12.96 6.07 13.60
CA ILE A 200 11.51 5.89 13.64
C ILE A 200 10.87 6.98 14.51
N VAL A 201 11.43 7.26 15.68
CA VAL A 201 10.94 8.32 16.58
C VAL A 201 10.98 9.68 15.87
N LYS A 202 12.10 9.98 15.19
CA LYS A 202 12.24 11.20 14.37
C LYS A 202 11.14 11.29 13.30
N MET A 203 10.98 10.25 12.48
CA MET A 203 9.98 10.26 11.39
C MET A 203 8.54 10.34 11.92
N LEU A 204 8.22 9.72 13.06
CA LEU A 204 6.91 9.87 13.71
C LEU A 204 6.67 11.32 14.16
N ALA A 205 7.68 11.95 14.77
CA ALA A 205 7.59 13.34 15.18
C ALA A 205 7.41 14.29 13.98
N GLU A 206 8.20 14.12 12.92
CA GLU A 206 8.14 14.93 11.70
C GLU A 206 6.82 14.76 10.92
N THR A 207 6.13 13.64 11.12
CA THR A 207 4.84 13.34 10.47
C THR A 207 3.66 13.38 11.45
N SER A 208 3.79 14.05 12.60
CA SER A 208 2.76 14.10 13.65
C SER A 208 1.73 15.23 13.49
N THR A 209 2.00 16.22 12.65
CA THR A 209 1.11 17.37 12.45
C THR A 209 0.33 17.19 11.15
N PRO A 210 -1.03 17.16 11.14
CA PRO A 210 -1.81 16.92 9.93
C PRO A 210 -1.44 17.85 8.77
N GLN A 211 -1.44 17.32 7.54
CA GLN A 211 -1.26 18.18 6.36
C GLN A 211 -2.49 19.03 6.07
N VAL A 212 -2.25 20.31 5.81
CA VAL A 212 -3.23 21.20 5.17
C VAL A 212 -3.04 21.08 3.66
N LYS A 213 -4.02 20.55 2.93
CA LYS A 213 -3.98 20.54 1.46
C LYS A 213 -4.37 21.92 0.98
N ARG A 214 -3.57 22.55 0.11
CA ARG A 214 -3.96 23.79 -0.57
C ARG A 214 -4.48 23.49 -1.97
N PHE A 215 -5.71 23.89 -2.26
CA PHE A 215 -6.29 23.83 -3.59
C PHE A 215 -6.59 25.25 -4.08
N GLY A 216 -5.71 25.80 -4.92
CA GLY A 216 -5.78 27.22 -5.30
C GLY A 216 -5.44 28.15 -4.12
N LYS A 217 -6.40 28.98 -3.68
CA LYS A 217 -6.26 29.85 -2.50
C LYS A 217 -6.86 29.26 -1.22
N GLU A 218 -7.53 28.11 -1.32
CA GLU A 218 -8.26 27.51 -0.20
C GLU A 218 -7.39 26.45 0.49
N GLU A 219 -7.34 26.53 1.82
CA GLU A 219 -6.77 25.51 2.69
C GLU A 219 -7.87 24.52 3.06
N ILE A 220 -7.74 23.28 2.58
CA ILE A 220 -8.63 22.17 2.88
C ILE A 220 -7.85 21.23 3.80
N VAL A 221 -8.28 21.16 5.06
CA VAL A 221 -7.99 19.99 5.87
C VAL A 221 -9.12 19.01 5.61
N GLU A 222 -8.83 17.85 5.01
CA GLU A 222 -9.75 16.71 5.04
C GLU A 222 -9.81 16.21 6.49
N ALA A 223 -10.50 16.96 7.34
CA ALA A 223 -10.85 16.54 8.67
C ALA A 223 -12.28 16.01 8.58
N PHE A 224 -12.45 14.70 8.77
CA PHE A 224 -13.65 14.20 9.42
C PHE A 224 -13.29 14.13 10.90
N PRO A 225 -13.41 15.25 11.65
CA PRO A 225 -13.07 15.18 13.05
C PRO A 225 -14.11 14.28 13.71
N VAL A 226 -13.71 13.06 14.04
CA VAL A 226 -14.29 12.41 15.20
C VAL A 226 -13.70 13.14 16.40
N GLN A 227 -14.22 14.34 16.66
CA GLN A 227 -14.00 15.04 17.92
C GLN A 227 -14.58 14.13 19.02
N ASP A 228 -13.75 13.82 20.02
CA ASP A 228 -14.10 13.01 21.19
C ASP A 228 -14.37 11.52 20.98
N ASP A 229 -13.57 10.82 20.15
CA ASP A 229 -13.51 9.35 20.21
C ASP A 229 -12.46 8.88 21.23
N ALA A 230 -12.86 8.06 22.19
CA ALA A 230 -11.94 7.40 23.13
C ALA A 230 -11.19 6.21 22.49
N SER A 231 -11.45 5.93 21.21
CA SER A 231 -10.78 4.87 20.46
C SER A 231 -9.25 5.07 20.42
N PRO A 232 -8.47 3.99 20.61
CA PRO A 232 -7.02 4.04 20.51
C PRO A 232 -6.52 4.25 19.07
N TYR A 233 -7.40 4.49 18.09
CA TYR A 233 -6.99 4.71 16.71
C TYR A 233 -7.20 6.15 16.24
N ALA A 234 -7.94 6.98 17.00
CA ALA A 234 -8.42 8.28 16.55
C ALA A 234 -7.29 9.30 16.25
N ASP A 235 -6.14 9.16 16.92
CA ASP A 235 -4.96 10.03 16.79
C ASP A 235 -3.96 9.57 15.72
N ILE A 236 -4.18 8.41 15.09
CA ILE A 236 -3.24 7.86 14.11
C ILE A 236 -3.48 8.50 12.75
N LEU A 237 -2.62 9.44 12.35
CA LEU A 237 -2.74 10.10 11.05
C LEU A 237 -2.58 9.13 9.88
N GLY A 238 -3.33 9.39 8.80
CA GLY A 238 -3.37 8.57 7.59
C GLY A 238 -4.14 7.26 7.73
N LEU A 239 -4.84 7.04 8.84
CA LEU A 239 -5.58 5.80 9.10
C LEU A 239 -7.07 5.97 8.81
N ALA A 240 -7.67 4.99 8.14
CA ALA A 240 -9.09 4.75 8.22
C ALA A 240 -9.37 3.39 8.85
N TRP A 241 -10.41 3.29 9.66
CA TRP A 241 -10.67 2.15 10.53
C TRP A 241 -12.16 1.94 10.78
N ARG A 242 -12.52 0.74 11.22
CA ARG A 242 -13.92 0.40 11.55
C ARG A 242 -14.25 0.62 13.01
N ARG A 243 -15.36 1.31 13.27
CA ARG A 243 -16.00 1.47 14.57
C ARG A 243 -17.39 0.84 14.51
N GLY A 244 -17.46 -0.48 14.74
CA GLY A 244 -18.66 -1.25 14.46
C GLY A 244 -19.01 -1.17 12.97
N ASP A 245 -20.22 -0.70 12.66
CA ASP A 245 -20.71 -0.54 11.29
C ASP A 245 -20.22 0.76 10.61
N GLU A 246 -19.63 1.68 11.37
CA GLU A 246 -19.12 2.95 10.85
C GLU A 246 -17.67 2.83 10.40
N ILE A 247 -17.32 3.60 9.37
CA ILE A 247 -15.94 3.76 8.91
C ILE A 247 -15.51 5.18 9.30
N VAL A 248 -14.48 5.24 10.12
CA VAL A 248 -13.84 6.49 10.54
C VAL A 248 -12.62 6.73 9.68
N ILE A 249 -12.44 7.97 9.22
CA ILE A 249 -11.26 8.39 8.47
C ILE A 249 -10.57 9.51 9.24
N ASN A 250 -9.36 9.23 9.70
CA ASN A 250 -8.53 10.22 10.37
C ASN A 250 -7.91 11.18 9.35
N PRO A 251 -7.42 12.35 9.79
CA PRO A 251 -6.71 13.28 8.92
C PRO A 251 -5.49 12.63 8.24
N ASP A 252 -5.16 13.11 7.04
CA ASP A 252 -4.00 12.62 6.30
C ASP A 252 -2.68 12.87 7.04
N ARG A 253 -1.80 11.87 7.00
CA ARG A 253 -0.43 12.00 7.51
C ARG A 253 0.43 12.78 6.53
N PRO A 254 1.30 13.68 7.01
CA PRO A 254 2.35 14.23 6.19
C PRO A 254 3.24 13.21 5.53
N PHE A 255 3.67 13.57 4.33
CA PHE A 255 4.73 12.84 3.68
C PHE A 255 6.03 12.92 4.48
N ILE A 256 6.81 11.84 4.45
CA ILE A 256 8.12 11.75 5.10
C ILE A 256 9.04 12.81 4.46
N PRO A 257 9.53 13.83 5.21
CA PRO A 257 10.24 14.96 4.60
C PRO A 257 11.55 14.55 3.95
N ASN A 258 12.34 13.71 4.64
CA ASN A 258 13.62 13.23 4.19
C ASN A 258 13.57 11.72 3.93
N LEU A 259 13.74 11.33 2.67
CA LEU A 259 13.67 9.91 2.29
C LEU A 259 14.89 9.10 2.73
N ASP A 260 16.00 9.75 3.10
CA ASP A 260 17.19 9.05 3.61
C ASP A 260 17.00 8.49 5.02
N ASP A 261 15.99 8.97 5.76
CA ASP A 261 15.64 8.43 7.08
C ASP A 261 14.96 7.05 6.99
N LEU A 262 14.47 6.67 5.80
CA LEU A 262 13.95 5.34 5.57
C LEU A 262 15.10 4.32 5.56
N PRO A 263 14.98 3.20 6.29
CA PRO A 263 15.97 2.15 6.25
C PRO A 263 16.04 1.52 4.86
N ILE A 264 17.20 0.97 4.48
CA ILE A 264 17.33 0.22 3.23
C ILE A 264 16.28 -0.91 3.22
N PRO A 265 15.49 -1.06 2.13
CA PRO A 265 14.51 -2.13 2.04
C PRO A 265 15.13 -3.51 2.28
N ARG A 266 14.41 -4.40 2.94
CA ARG A 266 14.81 -5.79 3.17
C ARG A 266 14.67 -6.64 1.90
N HIS A 267 15.49 -6.34 0.90
CA HIS A 267 15.48 -6.98 -0.41
C HIS A 267 15.65 -8.50 -0.34
N GLU A 268 16.34 -9.00 0.69
CA GLU A 268 16.53 -10.43 0.92
C GLU A 268 15.22 -11.19 1.19
N LEU A 269 14.14 -10.49 1.56
CA LEU A 269 12.80 -11.08 1.74
C LEU A 269 12.02 -11.22 0.44
N LEU A 270 12.50 -10.62 -0.66
CA LEU A 270 11.85 -10.71 -1.95
C LEU A 270 12.31 -11.96 -2.73
N PRO A 271 11.46 -12.54 -3.58
CA PRO A 271 11.88 -13.62 -4.47
C PRO A 271 12.69 -13.08 -5.66
N LEU A 272 13.87 -12.51 -5.39
CA LEU A 272 14.68 -11.73 -6.34
C LEU A 272 14.98 -12.48 -7.65
N THR A 273 15.17 -13.80 -7.58
CA THR A 273 15.44 -14.65 -8.76
C THR A 273 14.21 -14.91 -9.64
N LYS A 274 13.01 -14.64 -9.13
CA LYS A 274 11.73 -14.79 -9.84
C LYS A 274 11.27 -13.50 -10.50
N GLN A 275 11.80 -12.35 -10.07
CA GLN A 275 11.54 -11.06 -10.69
C GLN A 275 12.12 -11.04 -12.10
N ARG A 276 11.36 -10.49 -13.05
CA ARG A 276 11.71 -10.49 -14.46
C ARG A 276 11.39 -9.17 -15.16
N MET A 277 12.40 -8.59 -15.80
CA MET A 277 12.27 -7.49 -16.75
C MET A 277 12.51 -8.07 -18.16
N PRO A 278 11.55 -7.96 -19.08
CA PRO A 278 11.74 -8.37 -20.46
C PRO A 278 12.97 -7.68 -21.06
N MET A 279 13.67 -8.37 -21.95
CA MET A 279 14.91 -7.89 -22.57
C MET A 279 16.15 -7.81 -21.65
N ILE A 280 16.02 -8.00 -20.34
CA ILE A 280 17.16 -8.07 -19.42
C ILE A 280 17.41 -9.53 -19.01
N LYS A 281 18.66 -9.98 -19.20
CA LYS A 281 19.10 -11.30 -18.74
C LYS A 281 19.52 -11.24 -17.27
N GLY A 282 18.97 -12.14 -16.46
CA GLY A 282 19.27 -12.31 -15.04
C GLY A 282 18.27 -11.62 -14.12
N PRO A 283 18.41 -11.81 -12.79
CA PRO A 283 17.60 -11.14 -11.79
C PRO A 283 17.64 -9.62 -11.94
N PHE A 284 16.54 -8.95 -11.62
CA PHE A 284 16.46 -7.50 -11.63
C PHE A 284 15.59 -7.02 -10.47
N THR A 285 15.86 -5.82 -9.95
CA THR A 285 15.00 -5.20 -8.93
C THR A 285 14.81 -3.71 -9.17
N PHE A 286 14.02 -3.07 -8.31
CA PHE A 286 13.82 -1.62 -8.26
C PHE A 286 14.61 -1.00 -7.11
N ILE A 287 15.00 0.26 -7.31
CA ILE A 287 15.29 1.19 -6.22
C ILE A 287 14.35 2.37 -6.39
N VAL A 288 13.60 2.73 -5.33
CA VAL A 288 12.82 3.96 -5.32
C VAL A 288 13.77 5.11 -4.98
N THR A 289 14.07 5.95 -5.96
CA THR A 289 15.09 7.03 -5.85
C THR A 289 14.47 8.36 -5.44
N SER A 290 13.19 8.58 -5.76
CA SER A 290 12.44 9.77 -5.37
C SER A 290 10.94 9.47 -5.28
N ARG A 291 10.21 10.35 -4.58
CA ARG A 291 8.75 10.33 -4.48
C ARG A 291 8.17 11.67 -4.92
N GLY A 292 7.16 11.61 -5.77
CA GLY A 292 6.49 12.78 -6.31
C GLY A 292 7.11 13.32 -7.59
N CYS A 293 6.35 14.18 -8.27
CA CYS A 293 6.74 14.79 -9.53
C CYS A 293 6.09 16.18 -9.63
N PRO A 294 6.84 17.23 -9.98
CA PRO A 294 6.30 18.57 -10.11
C PRO A 294 5.46 18.74 -11.39
N ALA A 295 5.40 17.73 -12.26
CA ALA A 295 4.68 17.83 -13.53
C ALA A 295 3.16 17.76 -13.34
N GLY A 296 2.44 18.80 -13.79
CA GLY A 296 0.99 18.89 -13.76
C GLY A 296 0.25 18.12 -14.87
N CYS A 297 0.67 16.89 -15.18
CA CYS A 297 0.06 16.10 -16.26
C CYS A 297 -1.41 15.76 -15.93
N LYS A 298 -2.36 16.26 -16.72
CA LYS A 298 -3.82 16.11 -16.50
C LYS A 298 -4.32 14.66 -16.38
N TYR A 299 -3.63 13.72 -17.03
CA TYR A 299 -3.99 12.30 -17.05
C TYR A 299 -3.31 11.46 -15.97
N CYS A 300 -2.39 12.05 -15.19
CA CYS A 300 -1.52 11.31 -14.29
C CYS A 300 -2.04 11.36 -12.86
N ILE A 301 -2.16 10.22 -12.16
CA ILE A 301 -2.63 10.19 -10.76
C ILE A 301 -1.64 10.83 -9.76
N LYS A 302 -0.43 11.19 -10.18
CA LYS A 302 0.64 11.59 -9.27
C LYS A 302 0.37 12.85 -8.48
N HIS A 303 -0.37 13.79 -9.05
CA HIS A 303 -0.83 14.97 -8.31
C HIS A 303 -1.84 14.61 -7.20
N VAL A 304 -2.58 13.50 -7.32
CA VAL A 304 -3.45 12.99 -6.25
C VAL A 304 -2.63 12.32 -5.15
N THR A 305 -1.58 11.58 -5.51
CA THR A 305 -0.76 10.82 -4.54
C THR A 305 0.28 11.68 -3.82
N TYR A 306 0.94 12.60 -4.51
CA TYR A 306 2.10 13.34 -4.02
C TYR A 306 1.99 14.86 -4.21
N GLN A 307 0.82 15.35 -4.60
CA GLN A 307 0.60 16.76 -4.91
C GLN A 307 1.61 17.22 -5.98
N ASN A 308 2.15 18.43 -5.87
CA ASN A 308 3.19 18.94 -6.79
C ASN A 308 4.59 18.93 -6.15
N SER A 309 4.80 18.08 -5.14
CA SER A 309 6.08 18.00 -4.41
C SER A 309 6.99 16.94 -5.02
N VAL A 310 8.29 17.10 -4.79
CA VAL A 310 9.29 16.07 -5.10
C VAL A 310 10.27 15.98 -3.94
N ARG A 311 10.56 14.75 -3.51
CA ARG A 311 11.57 14.44 -2.51
C ARG A 311 12.50 13.38 -3.10
N VAL A 312 13.79 13.65 -3.06
CA VAL A 312 14.84 12.78 -3.60
C VAL A 312 15.65 12.19 -2.45
N ARG A 313 16.11 10.96 -2.61
CA ARG A 313 17.13 10.37 -1.73
C ARG A 313 18.50 10.95 -2.09
N SER A 314 19.45 10.96 -1.17
CA SER A 314 20.83 11.31 -1.52
C SER A 314 21.48 10.25 -2.41
N ALA A 315 22.52 10.64 -3.15
CA ALA A 315 23.27 9.72 -3.99
C ALA A 315 23.94 8.63 -3.15
N GLU A 316 24.44 8.99 -1.97
CA GLU A 316 25.08 8.12 -1.00
C GLU A 316 24.09 7.05 -0.50
N ASN A 317 22.87 7.46 -0.16
CA ASN A 317 21.82 6.56 0.30
C ASN A 317 21.39 5.57 -0.80
N ILE A 318 21.26 6.04 -2.06
CA ILE A 318 20.97 5.18 -3.22
C ILE A 318 22.13 4.20 -3.46
N VAL A 319 23.37 4.67 -3.42
CA VAL A 319 24.56 3.83 -3.64
C VAL A 319 24.72 2.76 -2.57
N ALA A 320 24.43 3.06 -1.30
CA ALA A 320 24.44 2.07 -0.22
C ALA A 320 23.43 0.92 -0.48
N GLU A 321 22.23 1.24 -1.00
CA GLU A 321 21.26 0.22 -1.40
C GLU A 321 21.74 -0.58 -2.63
N ILE A 322 22.39 0.06 -3.61
CA ILE A 322 22.99 -0.64 -4.75
C ILE A 322 24.07 -1.62 -4.29
N GLU A 323 24.96 -1.21 -3.38
CA GLU A 323 26.00 -2.08 -2.80
C GLU A 323 25.37 -3.29 -2.11
N ARG A 324 24.32 -3.07 -1.32
CA ARG A 324 23.56 -4.15 -0.68
C ARG A 324 22.94 -5.11 -1.70
N LEU A 325 22.40 -4.60 -2.80
CA LEU A 325 21.85 -5.42 -3.89
C LEU A 325 22.92 -6.23 -4.62
N VAL A 326 24.11 -5.66 -4.81
CA VAL A 326 25.26 -6.35 -5.39
C VAL A 326 25.70 -7.52 -4.50
N GLU A 327 25.72 -7.35 -3.18
CA GLU A 327 25.98 -8.45 -2.22
C GLU A 327 24.96 -9.59 -2.36
N LEU A 328 23.71 -9.26 -2.67
CA LEU A 328 22.63 -10.23 -2.95
C LEU A 328 22.68 -10.80 -4.38
N GLY A 329 23.70 -10.45 -5.17
CA GLY A 329 23.90 -10.94 -6.54
C GLY A 329 23.06 -10.23 -7.60
N ILE A 330 22.46 -9.07 -7.27
CA ILE A 330 21.62 -8.30 -8.19
C ILE A 330 22.43 -7.16 -8.80
N THR A 331 22.60 -7.22 -10.12
CA THR A 331 23.36 -6.21 -10.89
C THR A 331 22.52 -5.51 -11.96
N ASN A 332 21.24 -5.88 -12.10
CA ASN A 332 20.30 -5.19 -12.98
C ASN A 332 19.30 -4.40 -12.13
N ILE A 333 19.35 -3.08 -12.23
CA ILE A 333 18.57 -2.20 -11.36
C ILE A 333 17.73 -1.26 -12.21
N HIS A 334 16.46 -1.08 -11.87
CA HIS A 334 15.67 0.00 -12.42
C HIS A 334 15.50 1.09 -11.35
N MET A 335 16.06 2.27 -11.62
CA MET A 335 15.91 3.47 -10.80
C MET A 335 14.49 3.99 -10.99
N TYR A 336 13.62 3.55 -10.09
CA TYR A 336 12.22 3.88 -10.11
C TYR A 336 11.99 5.25 -9.47
N ALA A 337 11.33 6.13 -10.20
CA ALA A 337 10.90 7.44 -9.74
C ALA A 337 9.60 7.83 -10.46
N ASP A 338 8.93 8.89 -10.03
CA ASP A 338 7.87 9.48 -10.86
C ASP A 338 8.46 10.29 -12.02
N LEU A 339 9.61 10.93 -11.76
CA LEU A 339 10.49 11.53 -12.75
C LEU A 339 11.92 11.48 -12.21
N PHE A 340 12.76 10.57 -12.71
CA PHE A 340 14.12 10.37 -12.21
C PHE A 340 15.01 11.59 -12.46
N THR A 341 14.86 12.19 -13.63
CA THR A 341 15.67 13.30 -14.14
C THR A 341 15.17 14.68 -13.71
N VAL A 342 14.28 14.73 -12.72
CA VAL A 342 13.71 15.98 -12.19
C VAL A 342 14.78 16.95 -11.67
N ASN A 343 15.89 16.41 -11.15
CA ASN A 343 17.03 17.17 -10.67
C ASN A 343 18.29 16.64 -11.37
N ARG A 344 18.81 17.44 -12.30
CA ARG A 344 19.99 17.11 -13.10
C ARG A 344 21.22 16.87 -12.22
N ASP A 345 21.53 17.81 -11.34
CA ASP A 345 22.76 17.77 -10.53
C ASP A 345 22.76 16.53 -9.62
N HIS A 346 21.58 16.15 -9.11
CA HIS A 346 21.43 14.92 -8.34
C HIS A 346 21.76 13.67 -9.17
N VAL A 347 21.24 13.56 -10.41
CA VAL A 347 21.54 12.44 -11.32
C VAL A 347 23.03 12.38 -11.66
N VAL A 348 23.63 13.52 -11.99
CA VAL A 348 25.08 13.59 -12.30
C VAL A 348 25.92 13.18 -11.08
N SER A 349 25.57 13.64 -9.88
CA SER A 349 26.24 13.24 -8.65
C SER A 349 26.13 11.73 -8.39
N LEU A 350 24.97 11.13 -8.61
CA LEU A 350 24.78 9.68 -8.51
C LEU A 350 25.67 8.92 -9.52
N CYS A 351 25.70 9.35 -10.78
CA CYS A 351 26.55 8.76 -11.81
C CYS A 351 28.04 8.85 -11.45
N ARG A 352 28.51 10.03 -10.99
CA ARG A 352 29.90 10.22 -10.53
C ARG A 352 30.23 9.29 -9.38
N LEU A 353 29.37 9.20 -8.37
CA LEU A 353 29.61 8.33 -7.21
C LEU A 353 29.69 6.84 -7.59
N LEU A 354 28.85 6.39 -8.52
CA LEU A 354 28.91 5.02 -9.06
C LEU A 354 30.24 4.73 -9.77
N ILE A 355 30.73 5.68 -10.57
CA ILE A 355 32.02 5.58 -11.29
C ILE A 355 33.19 5.59 -10.30
N GLU A 356 33.19 6.53 -9.36
CA GLU A 356 34.23 6.68 -8.34
C GLU A 356 34.37 5.42 -7.48
N ARG A 357 33.25 4.84 -7.05
CA ARG A 357 33.22 3.58 -6.30
C ARG A 357 33.41 2.32 -7.16
N LYS A 358 33.50 2.48 -8.49
CA LYS A 358 33.69 1.38 -9.46
C LYS A 358 32.60 0.30 -9.34
N ILE A 359 31.38 0.70 -9.04
CA ILE A 359 30.24 -0.21 -8.85
C ILE A 359 29.78 -0.70 -10.23
N LYS A 360 29.87 -2.02 -10.45
CA LYS A 360 29.54 -2.65 -11.74
C LYS A 360 28.09 -3.11 -11.75
N VAL A 361 27.19 -2.21 -12.13
CA VAL A 361 25.76 -2.51 -12.33
C VAL A 361 25.29 -2.02 -13.70
N ARG A 362 24.25 -2.67 -14.24
CA ARG A 362 23.46 -2.18 -15.35
C ARG A 362 22.20 -1.55 -14.77
N TRP A 363 21.90 -0.32 -15.16
CA TRP A 363 20.70 0.34 -14.67
C TRP A 363 19.88 0.99 -15.78
N THR A 364 18.60 1.17 -15.50
CA THR A 364 17.63 1.88 -16.35
C THR A 364 16.85 2.84 -15.48
N CYS A 365 16.22 3.86 -16.07
CA CYS A 365 15.35 4.79 -15.34
C CYS A 365 14.18 5.22 -16.23
N ASN A 366 13.21 5.91 -15.63
CA ASN A 366 12.18 6.63 -16.37
C ASN A 366 12.49 8.13 -16.39
N SER A 367 12.26 8.75 -17.55
CA SER A 367 12.52 10.18 -17.75
C SER A 367 11.42 10.82 -18.60
N ARG A 368 11.36 12.15 -18.57
CA ARG A 368 10.67 12.98 -19.56
C ARG A 368 11.69 13.50 -20.56
N VAL A 369 11.28 13.58 -21.84
CA VAL A 369 12.17 13.98 -22.94
C VAL A 369 12.72 15.40 -22.78
N ASP A 370 12.04 16.27 -22.05
CA ASP A 370 12.41 17.66 -21.78
C ASP A 370 13.19 17.85 -20.46
N TYR A 371 13.53 16.76 -19.76
CA TYR A 371 14.32 16.75 -18.52
C TYR A 371 15.71 16.11 -18.71
N VAL A 372 16.19 16.01 -19.95
CA VAL A 372 17.50 15.44 -20.27
C VAL A 372 18.28 16.40 -21.16
N ASP A 373 19.60 16.35 -21.03
CA ASP A 373 20.54 17.02 -21.92
C ASP A 373 21.65 16.06 -22.38
N GLU A 374 22.45 16.50 -23.34
CA GLU A 374 23.49 15.69 -23.97
C GLU A 374 24.56 15.24 -22.96
N GLU A 375 24.97 16.10 -22.03
CA GLU A 375 25.97 15.75 -21.01
C GLU A 375 25.44 14.68 -20.04
N MET A 376 24.16 14.73 -19.67
CA MET A 376 23.55 13.69 -18.82
C MET A 376 23.50 12.32 -19.51
N LEU A 377 23.42 12.31 -20.85
CA LEU A 377 23.28 11.09 -21.66
C LEU A 377 24.62 10.52 -22.15
N SER A 378 25.72 11.27 -22.04
CA SER A 378 27.08 10.84 -22.33
C SER A 378 27.72 10.10 -21.16
#